data_AF-A0A7S7SL66-F1
#
_entry.id   AF-A0A7S7SL66-F1
#
_cell.length_a   1.000
_cell.length_b   1.000
_cell.length_c   1.000
_cell.angle_alpha   90.00
_cell.angle_beta   90.00
_cell.angle_gamma   90.00
#
_symmetry.space_group_name_H-M   'P 1'
#
loop_
_entity.id
_entity.type
_entity.pdbx_description
1 polymer ?
#
loop_
_entity_poly.entity_id
_entity_poly.type
_entity_poly.pdbx_seq_one_letter_code
_entity_poly.pdbx_strand_id
1 'polypeptide(L)'
;MSAIFSKQFDTKLRLAAGAIVLVLGATGAVMGYLLHPKQFDTGYTPVQPVAYSHKLHAGNLGVDCLYCHYTVDKSSYAAVPMTETCMNCHVRVKEKSPKLQMVRDSYATGEPIPWVKVHRLPDYVYFNHQAHVTSGVSCVSCHGRVDQMVEVRQVQPLSMAWCLECHRNAAPNVRPTEYVTKLDWKPEGDPAELGAKLIQAKGIHPPTNCSGCHR
;
A
#
# COMPACT_ATOMS: atom_id res chain seq x y z
N MET A 1 17.94 -61.21 -33.99
CA MET A 1 17.17 -60.42 -33.01
C MET A 1 17.14 -58.99 -33.51
N SER A 2 15.98 -58.48 -33.92
CA SER A 2 15.83 -57.09 -34.36
C SER A 2 16.08 -56.17 -33.17
N ALA A 3 16.89 -55.12 -33.34
CA ALA A 3 17.11 -54.14 -32.27
C ALA A 3 15.76 -53.48 -31.92
N ILE A 4 15.35 -53.57 -30.65
CA ILE A 4 14.06 -53.07 -30.15
C ILE A 4 14.00 -51.53 -30.20
N PHE A 5 15.16 -50.85 -30.17
CA PHE A 5 15.27 -49.38 -30.24
C PHE A 5 16.22 -48.93 -31.35
N SER A 6 15.89 -47.79 -31.99
CA SER A 6 16.72 -47.19 -33.03
C SER A 6 17.98 -46.56 -32.44
N LYS A 7 19.06 -46.43 -33.23
CA LYS A 7 20.32 -45.80 -32.80
C LYS A 7 20.15 -44.34 -32.35
N GLN A 8 19.08 -43.67 -32.77
CA GLN A 8 18.77 -42.28 -32.39
C GLN A 8 17.98 -42.18 -31.08
N PHE A 9 17.49 -43.30 -30.54
CA PHE A 9 16.62 -43.30 -29.37
C PHE A 9 17.29 -42.67 -28.14
N ASP A 10 18.55 -43.02 -27.86
CA ASP A 10 19.31 -42.47 -26.72
C ASP A 10 19.52 -40.95 -26.87
N THR A 11 19.88 -40.46 -28.05
CA THR A 11 20.02 -39.01 -28.30
C THR A 11 18.68 -38.27 -28.14
N LYS A 12 17.59 -38.81 -28.70
CA LYS A 12 16.25 -38.21 -28.57
C LYS A 12 15.78 -38.22 -27.11
N LEU A 13 16.04 -39.29 -26.36
CA LEU A 13 15.69 -39.40 -24.94
C LEU A 13 16.45 -38.37 -24.10
N ARG A 14 17.77 -38.18 -24.33
CA ARG A 14 18.58 -37.18 -23.62
C ARG A 14 18.14 -35.75 -23.94
N LEU A 15 17.85 -35.45 -25.21
CA LEU A 15 17.33 -34.14 -25.62
C LEU A 15 15.95 -33.87 -25.02
N ALA A 16 15.06 -34.87 -25.03
CA ALA A 16 13.74 -34.77 -24.40
C ALA A 16 13.84 -34.56 -22.89
N ALA A 17 14.70 -35.32 -22.20
CA ALA A 17 14.93 -35.15 -20.76
C ALA A 17 15.51 -33.76 -20.42
N GLY A 18 16.49 -33.29 -21.19
CA GLY A 18 17.06 -31.94 -21.04
C GLY A 18 16.02 -30.84 -21.27
N ALA A 19 15.18 -30.98 -22.30
CA ALA A 19 14.09 -30.06 -22.58
C ALA A 19 13.03 -30.05 -21.45
N ILE A 20 12.68 -31.21 -20.91
CA ILE A 20 11.74 -31.32 -19.78
C ILE A 20 12.30 -30.61 -18.54
N VAL A 21 13.57 -30.84 -18.19
CA VAL A 21 14.21 -30.18 -17.05
C VAL A 21 14.25 -28.66 -17.23
N LEU A 22 14.58 -28.18 -18.43
CA LEU A 22 14.57 -26.74 -18.74
C LEU A 22 13.17 -26.13 -18.63
N VAL A 23 12.15 -26.79 -19.19
CA VAL A 23 10.76 -26.31 -19.12
C VAL A 23 10.25 -26.30 -17.69
N LEU A 24 10.50 -27.35 -16.91
CA LEU A 24 10.11 -27.41 -15.50
C LEU A 24 10.84 -26.36 -14.67
N GLY A 25 12.15 -26.18 -14.89
CA GLY A 25 12.93 -25.14 -14.22
C GLY A 25 12.44 -23.73 -14.54
N ALA A 26 12.20 -23.43 -15.83
CA ALA A 26 11.68 -22.15 -16.27
C ALA A 26 10.26 -21.90 -15.72
N THR A 27 9.38 -22.90 -15.76
CA THR A 27 8.02 -22.80 -15.21
C THR A 27 8.06 -22.58 -13.70
N GLY A 28 8.90 -23.31 -12.98
CA GLY A 28 9.09 -23.14 -11.54
C GLY A 28 9.61 -21.74 -11.19
N ALA A 29 10.56 -21.20 -11.95
CA ALA A 29 11.07 -19.84 -11.75
C ALA A 29 10.00 -18.77 -12.03
N VAL A 30 9.24 -18.91 -13.12
CA VAL A 30 8.15 -17.98 -13.47
C VAL A 30 7.04 -18.02 -12.42
N MET A 31 6.60 -19.22 -12.02
CA MET A 31 5.58 -19.39 -10.98
C MET A 31 6.06 -18.84 -9.64
N GLY A 32 7.32 -19.12 -9.26
CA GLY A 32 7.92 -18.57 -8.04
C GLY A 32 7.97 -17.05 -8.03
N TYR A 33 8.22 -16.42 -9.19
CA TYR A 33 8.20 -14.96 -9.33
C TYR A 33 6.78 -14.38 -9.25
N LEU A 34 5.82 -14.96 -9.97
CA LEU A 34 4.44 -14.46 -10.04
C LEU A 34 3.67 -14.65 -8.72
N LEU A 35 3.97 -15.73 -7.98
CA LEU A 35 3.35 -16.02 -6.68
C LEU A 35 4.13 -15.39 -5.51
N HIS A 36 5.17 -14.62 -5.77
CA HIS A 36 6.00 -14.04 -4.71
C HIS A 36 5.20 -12.99 -3.91
N PRO A 37 5.23 -13.01 -2.57
CA PRO A 37 4.45 -12.10 -1.71
C PRO A 37 4.67 -10.61 -1.94
N LYS A 38 5.80 -10.22 -2.57
CA LYS A 38 6.09 -8.81 -2.89
C LYS A 38 5.35 -8.28 -4.12
N GLN A 39 4.70 -9.15 -4.91
CA GLN A 39 4.07 -8.81 -6.19
C GLN A 39 2.54 -8.73 -6.09
N PHE A 40 1.95 -9.20 -4.99
CA PHE A 40 0.50 -9.18 -4.77
C PHE A 40 -0.07 -7.76 -4.84
N ASP A 41 -1.09 -7.57 -5.68
CA ASP A 41 -1.95 -6.39 -5.81
C ASP A 41 -1.25 -5.04 -6.04
N THR A 42 0.06 -5.04 -6.29
CA THR A 42 0.80 -3.83 -6.65
C THR A 42 0.35 -3.32 -8.02
N GLY A 43 0.07 -2.02 -8.11
CA GLY A 43 -0.48 -1.38 -9.30
C GLY A 43 -2.01 -1.36 -9.37
N TYR A 44 -2.73 -2.00 -8.44
CA TYR A 44 -4.19 -1.92 -8.40
C TYR A 44 -4.66 -0.46 -8.26
N THR A 45 -5.44 0.00 -9.25
CA THR A 45 -5.89 1.40 -9.40
C THR A 45 -7.35 1.39 -9.89
N PRO A 46 -8.34 1.18 -8.99
CA PRO A 46 -9.73 1.11 -9.40
C PRO A 46 -10.27 2.49 -9.79
N VAL A 47 -11.18 2.49 -10.77
CA VAL A 47 -11.94 3.69 -11.13
C VAL A 47 -12.83 4.09 -9.95
N GLN A 48 -12.73 5.34 -9.54
CA GLN A 48 -13.51 5.89 -8.42
C GLN A 48 -14.82 6.53 -8.93
N PRO A 49 -15.90 6.54 -8.13
CA PRO A 49 -17.14 7.21 -8.50
C PRO A 49 -16.98 8.71 -8.70
N VAL A 50 -16.08 9.32 -7.91
CA VAL A 50 -15.65 10.71 -8.04
C VAL A 50 -14.16 10.73 -8.34
N ALA A 51 -13.75 11.42 -9.40
CA ALA A 51 -12.36 11.55 -9.81
C ALA A 51 -11.57 12.52 -8.89
N TYR A 52 -11.39 12.12 -7.64
CA TYR A 52 -10.65 12.88 -6.64
C TYR A 52 -9.14 12.78 -6.87
N SER A 53 -8.47 13.94 -7.02
CA SER A 53 -7.03 14.03 -7.22
C SER A 53 -6.30 14.38 -5.93
N HIS A 54 -5.57 13.42 -5.35
CA HIS A 54 -4.68 13.68 -4.22
C HIS A 54 -3.54 14.61 -4.61
N LYS A 55 -3.04 14.51 -5.85
CA LYS A 55 -2.05 15.41 -6.42
C LYS A 55 -2.47 16.87 -6.35
N LEU A 56 -3.73 17.16 -6.66
CA LEU A 56 -4.24 18.52 -6.58
C LEU A 56 -4.35 18.98 -5.12
N HIS A 57 -4.99 18.20 -4.26
CA HIS A 57 -5.33 18.63 -2.90
C HIS A 57 -4.13 18.60 -1.95
N ALA A 58 -3.45 17.46 -1.83
CA ALA A 58 -2.32 17.30 -0.92
C ALA A 58 -1.00 17.83 -1.54
N GLY A 59 -0.78 17.60 -2.83
CA GLY A 59 0.43 18.03 -3.52
C GLY A 59 0.45 19.53 -3.82
N ASN A 60 -0.42 19.97 -4.73
CA ASN A 60 -0.37 21.33 -5.26
C ASN A 60 -0.92 22.38 -4.28
N LEU A 61 -1.99 22.05 -3.54
CA LEU A 61 -2.64 22.97 -2.59
C LEU A 61 -2.11 22.83 -1.16
N GLY A 62 -1.34 21.78 -0.86
CA GLY A 62 -0.75 21.57 0.46
C GLY A 62 -1.76 21.26 1.58
N VAL A 63 -2.94 20.72 1.24
CA VAL A 63 -3.93 20.29 2.25
C VAL A 63 -3.32 19.15 3.06
N ASP A 64 -3.23 19.32 4.38
CA ASP A 64 -2.67 18.30 5.26
C ASP A 64 -3.53 17.02 5.25
N CYS A 65 -2.86 15.86 5.32
CA CYS A 65 -3.51 14.55 5.27
C CYS A 65 -4.58 14.39 6.36
N LEU A 66 -4.35 14.94 7.55
CA LEU A 66 -5.26 14.83 8.70
C LEU A 66 -6.52 15.67 8.55
N TYR A 67 -6.58 16.61 7.59
CA TYR A 67 -7.79 17.38 7.33
C TYR A 67 -8.93 16.47 6.84
N CYS A 68 -8.61 15.56 5.91
CA CYS A 68 -9.58 14.59 5.39
C CYS A 68 -9.56 13.28 6.18
N HIS A 69 -8.38 12.77 6.52
CA HIS A 69 -8.20 11.50 7.19
C HIS A 69 -8.00 11.67 8.70
N TYR A 70 -8.96 12.32 9.36
CA TYR A 70 -8.83 12.81 10.73
C TYR A 70 -8.73 11.74 11.83
N THR A 71 -8.98 10.46 11.50
CA THR A 71 -8.96 9.35 12.48
C THR A 71 -7.63 8.60 12.52
N VAL A 72 -6.72 8.86 11.58
CA VAL A 72 -5.51 8.02 11.39
C VAL A 72 -4.57 8.03 12.59
N ASP A 73 -4.60 9.09 13.40
CA ASP A 73 -3.77 9.30 14.59
C ASP A 73 -4.53 8.99 15.89
N LYS A 74 -5.79 8.55 15.80
CA LYS A 74 -6.70 8.35 16.95
C LYS A 74 -7.35 6.97 16.99
N SER A 75 -7.46 6.31 15.84
CA SER A 75 -8.18 5.05 15.68
C SER A 75 -7.35 4.02 14.92
N SER A 76 -7.78 2.77 15.02
CA SER A 76 -7.19 1.68 14.23
C SER A 76 -7.47 1.80 12.73
N TYR A 77 -8.55 2.48 12.35
CA TYR A 77 -8.94 2.67 10.96
C TYR A 77 -8.73 4.12 10.48
N ALA A 78 -8.31 4.25 9.22
CA ALA A 78 -8.28 5.51 8.49
C ALA A 78 -9.65 5.73 7.82
N ALA A 79 -10.44 6.66 8.32
CA ALA A 79 -11.72 7.02 7.72
C ALA A 79 -11.47 7.69 6.35
N VAL A 80 -12.27 7.31 5.36
CA VAL A 80 -12.47 8.14 4.16
C VAL A 80 -13.33 9.34 4.60
N PRO A 81 -13.02 10.58 4.17
CA PRO A 81 -13.75 11.76 4.61
C PRO A 81 -15.24 11.65 4.30
N MET A 82 -16.05 12.23 5.19
CA MET A 82 -17.48 12.42 4.95
C MET A 82 -17.68 13.49 3.87
N THR A 83 -18.84 13.50 3.24
CA THR A 83 -19.14 14.43 2.13
C THR A 83 -19.09 15.89 2.58
N GLU A 84 -19.41 16.17 3.85
CA GLU A 84 -19.31 17.49 4.48
C GLU A 84 -17.89 18.07 4.38
N THR A 85 -16.86 17.24 4.55
CA THR A 85 -15.46 17.67 4.41
C THR A 85 -15.17 18.20 3.01
N CYS A 86 -15.74 17.57 1.97
CA CYS A 86 -15.63 18.07 0.61
C CYS A 86 -16.36 19.40 0.44
N MET A 87 -17.54 19.53 1.04
CA MET A 87 -18.42 20.69 0.89
C MET A 87 -17.93 21.93 1.66
N ASN A 88 -17.06 21.78 2.66
CA ASN A 88 -16.40 22.91 3.33
C ASN A 88 -15.78 23.93 2.35
N CYS A 89 -15.30 23.45 1.20
CA CYS A 89 -14.76 24.29 0.12
C CYS A 89 -15.65 24.27 -1.13
N HIS A 90 -16.18 23.11 -1.51
CA HIS A 90 -16.86 22.94 -2.81
C HIS A 90 -18.23 23.61 -2.93
N VAL A 91 -18.79 24.14 -1.84
CA VAL A 91 -19.90 25.10 -1.89
C VAL A 91 -19.55 26.42 -2.60
N ARG A 92 -18.25 26.71 -2.80
CA ARG A 92 -17.77 27.92 -3.51
C ARG A 92 -16.74 27.59 -4.58
N VAL A 93 -15.88 26.61 -4.32
CA VAL A 93 -14.80 26.21 -5.25
C VAL A 93 -15.34 25.20 -6.25
N LYS A 94 -15.38 25.62 -7.53
CA LYS A 94 -15.88 24.78 -8.64
C LYS A 94 -17.30 24.25 -8.41
N GLU A 95 -18.12 24.99 -7.67
CA GLU A 95 -19.47 24.63 -7.24
C GLU A 95 -20.31 24.00 -8.36
N LYS A 96 -20.30 24.59 -9.56
CA LYS A 96 -21.09 24.14 -10.72
C LYS A 96 -20.39 23.10 -11.61
N SER A 97 -19.25 22.57 -11.18
CA SER A 97 -18.52 21.59 -11.99
C SER A 97 -19.33 20.29 -12.11
N PRO A 98 -19.45 19.71 -13.31
CA PRO A 98 -20.10 18.41 -13.48
C PRO A 98 -19.35 17.28 -12.76
N LYS A 99 -18.03 17.43 -12.54
CA LYS A 99 -17.21 16.44 -11.80
C LYS A 99 -17.58 16.31 -10.32
N LEU A 100 -18.28 17.30 -9.77
CA LEU A 100 -18.70 17.33 -8.37
C LEU A 100 -20.18 16.95 -8.20
N GLN A 101 -20.87 16.52 -9.26
CA GLN A 101 -22.30 16.19 -9.20
C GLN A 101 -22.60 15.17 -8.09
N MET A 102 -21.88 14.04 -8.08
CA MET A 102 -22.08 13.02 -7.04
C MET A 102 -21.73 13.50 -5.62
N VAL A 103 -20.80 14.44 -5.47
CA VAL A 103 -20.48 15.04 -4.16
C VAL A 103 -21.66 15.90 -3.68
N ARG A 104 -22.25 16.70 -4.58
CA ARG A 104 -23.44 17.51 -4.27
C ARG A 104 -24.66 16.65 -3.99
N ASP A 105 -24.87 15.58 -4.76
CA ASP A 105 -25.98 14.66 -4.58
C ASP A 105 -25.87 13.93 -3.24
N SER A 106 -24.67 13.45 -2.91
CA SER A 106 -24.37 12.85 -1.60
C SER A 106 -24.63 13.83 -0.46
N TYR A 107 -24.26 15.11 -0.62
CA TYR A 107 -24.50 16.13 0.40
C TYR A 107 -25.99 16.46 0.57
N ALA A 108 -26.75 16.50 -0.53
CA ALA A 108 -28.18 16.84 -0.50
C ALA A 108 -29.05 15.69 0.03
N THR A 109 -28.67 14.44 -0.26
CA THR A 109 -29.43 13.23 0.12
C THR A 109 -28.99 12.64 1.45
N GLY A 110 -27.75 12.91 1.88
CA GLY A 110 -27.12 12.24 3.02
C GLY A 110 -26.59 10.84 2.70
N GLU A 111 -26.77 10.34 1.46
CA GLU A 111 -26.21 9.05 1.05
C GLU A 111 -24.69 9.18 0.84
N PRO A 112 -23.86 8.31 1.45
CA PRO A 112 -22.41 8.42 1.34
C PRO A 112 -21.92 8.04 -0.07
N ILE A 113 -20.85 8.70 -0.52
CA ILE A 113 -20.19 8.36 -1.79
C ILE A 113 -19.65 6.92 -1.70
N PRO A 114 -19.99 6.03 -2.66
CA PRO A 114 -19.62 4.61 -2.61
C PRO A 114 -18.16 4.38 -3.07
N TRP A 115 -17.20 4.91 -2.32
CA TRP A 115 -15.77 4.81 -2.63
C TRP A 115 -15.29 3.36 -2.77
N VAL A 116 -14.43 3.11 -3.76
CA VAL A 116 -13.81 1.80 -3.95
C VAL A 116 -12.48 1.78 -3.20
N LYS A 117 -12.37 0.89 -2.21
CA LYS A 117 -11.17 0.77 -1.37
C LYS A 117 -10.00 0.21 -2.20
N VAL A 118 -8.89 0.95 -2.25
CA VAL A 118 -7.67 0.54 -2.95
C VAL A 118 -6.85 -0.45 -2.12
N HIS A 119 -6.59 -0.10 -0.86
CA HIS A 119 -5.79 -0.93 0.05
C HIS A 119 -6.73 -1.79 0.90
N ARG A 120 -6.75 -3.10 0.65
CA ARG A 120 -7.57 -4.05 1.42
C ARG A 120 -6.67 -5.12 2.03
N LEU A 121 -6.71 -5.22 3.35
CA LEU A 121 -6.19 -6.38 4.05
C LEU A 121 -7.32 -7.40 4.26
N PRO A 122 -7.00 -8.69 4.41
CA PRO A 122 -8.00 -9.69 4.78
C PRO A 122 -8.67 -9.36 6.12
N ASP A 123 -9.94 -9.73 6.27
CA ASP A 123 -10.76 -9.31 7.41
C ASP A 123 -10.29 -9.94 8.76
N TYR A 124 -9.44 -10.97 8.72
CA TYR A 124 -8.77 -11.56 9.89
C TYR A 124 -7.45 -10.85 10.28
N VAL A 125 -7.16 -9.70 9.67
CA VAL A 125 -5.99 -8.86 9.97
C VAL A 125 -6.46 -7.55 10.58
N TYR A 126 -6.14 -7.34 11.85
CA TYR A 126 -6.53 -6.17 12.64
C TYR A 126 -5.41 -5.14 12.62
N PHE A 127 -5.31 -4.40 11.53
CA PHE A 127 -4.36 -3.29 11.39
C PHE A 127 -4.78 -2.07 12.23
N ASN A 128 -3.82 -1.36 12.82
CA ASN A 128 -4.08 -0.17 13.63
C ASN A 128 -3.27 1.04 13.12
N HIS A 129 -3.93 1.99 12.45
CA HIS A 129 -3.30 3.20 11.92
C HIS A 129 -2.65 4.06 13.01
N GLN A 130 -3.37 4.35 14.09
CA GLN A 130 -2.88 5.15 15.21
C GLN A 130 -1.53 4.64 15.69
N ALA A 131 -1.41 3.33 15.95
CA ALA A 131 -0.19 2.72 16.46
C ALA A 131 1.04 3.00 15.58
N HIS A 132 0.86 3.06 14.25
CA HIS A 132 1.95 3.32 13.31
C HIS A 132 2.25 4.82 13.21
N VAL A 133 1.21 5.64 13.03
CA VAL A 133 1.32 7.09 12.87
C VAL A 133 1.95 7.74 14.11
N THR A 134 1.50 7.39 15.32
CA THR A 134 2.04 7.94 16.56
C THR A 134 3.45 7.42 16.88
N SER A 135 3.80 6.24 16.35
CA SER A 135 5.16 5.70 16.41
C SER A 135 6.12 6.36 15.41
N GLY A 136 5.62 7.23 14.53
CA GLY A 136 6.45 7.95 13.57
C GLY A 136 6.63 7.22 12.23
N VAL A 137 5.73 6.30 11.86
CA VAL A 137 5.73 5.69 10.53
C VAL A 137 4.96 6.60 9.57
N SER A 138 5.62 7.06 8.51
CA SER A 138 4.99 7.97 7.54
C SER A 138 4.03 7.25 6.59
N CYS A 139 3.00 7.98 6.14
CA CYS A 139 2.08 7.51 5.11
C CYS A 139 2.81 7.05 3.83
N VAL A 140 3.94 7.70 3.50
CA VAL A 140 4.72 7.39 2.29
C VAL A 140 5.33 5.99 2.31
N SER A 141 5.64 5.44 3.48
CA SER A 141 6.23 4.10 3.61
C SER A 141 5.27 3.01 3.16
N CYS A 142 3.95 3.20 3.37
CA CYS A 142 2.92 2.20 3.03
C CYS A 142 2.14 2.57 1.76
N HIS A 143 1.77 3.84 1.60
CA HIS A 143 0.91 4.32 0.51
C HIS A 143 1.69 5.02 -0.62
N GLY A 144 3.00 5.21 -0.47
CA GLY A 144 3.82 5.92 -1.43
C GLY A 144 3.53 7.42 -1.48
N ARG A 145 3.99 8.06 -2.55
CA ARG A 145 3.82 9.50 -2.81
C ARG A 145 2.41 9.83 -3.27
N VAL A 146 1.42 9.66 -2.38
CA VAL A 146 0.00 9.95 -2.66
C VAL A 146 -0.23 11.42 -3.02
N ASP A 147 0.61 12.32 -2.53
CA ASP A 147 0.67 13.73 -2.92
C ASP A 147 1.06 13.94 -4.40
N GLN A 148 1.53 12.91 -5.09
CA GLN A 148 1.82 12.93 -6.53
C GLN A 148 0.80 12.11 -7.34
N MET A 149 -0.17 11.47 -6.69
CA MET A 149 -1.15 10.59 -7.31
C MET A 149 -2.40 11.34 -7.75
N VAL A 150 -2.69 11.32 -9.05
CA VAL A 150 -4.01 11.76 -9.55
C VAL A 150 -5.07 10.73 -9.17
N GLU A 151 -4.74 9.45 -9.30
CA GLU A 151 -5.56 8.32 -8.84
C GLU A 151 -4.72 7.48 -7.88
N VAL A 152 -5.32 7.09 -6.76
CA VAL A 152 -4.62 6.30 -5.75
C VAL A 152 -4.40 4.89 -6.28
N ARG A 153 -3.17 4.42 -6.15
CA ARG A 153 -2.76 3.06 -6.52
C ARG A 153 -2.08 2.35 -5.37
N GLN A 154 -2.22 1.05 -5.30
CA GLN A 154 -1.46 0.24 -4.35
C GLN A 154 0.00 0.14 -4.81
N VAL A 155 0.91 0.71 -4.03
CA VAL A 155 2.35 0.72 -4.35
C VAL A 155 3.14 -0.32 -3.57
N GLN A 156 2.67 -0.68 -2.38
CA GLN A 156 3.25 -1.73 -1.56
C GLN A 156 2.35 -2.96 -1.59
N PRO A 157 2.91 -4.17 -1.46
CA PRO A 157 2.13 -5.40 -1.49
C PRO A 157 1.23 -5.57 -0.25
N LEU A 158 1.60 -4.94 0.87
CA LEU A 158 0.91 -5.07 2.17
C LEU A 158 0.69 -6.53 2.62
N SER A 159 1.56 -7.44 2.15
CA SER A 159 1.55 -8.84 2.55
C SER A 159 2.15 -9.02 3.95
N MET A 160 1.81 -10.11 4.63
CA MET A 160 2.36 -10.43 5.96
C MET A 160 3.89 -10.42 5.96
N ALA A 161 4.52 -10.96 4.93
CA ALA A 161 5.98 -10.99 4.80
C ALA A 161 6.58 -9.57 4.75
N TRP A 162 5.95 -8.67 3.99
CA TRP A 162 6.36 -7.26 3.89
C TRP A 162 6.16 -6.52 5.22
N CYS A 163 5.02 -6.71 5.89
CA CYS A 163 4.77 -6.14 7.21
C CYS A 163 5.81 -6.62 8.25
N LEU A 164 6.12 -7.92 8.26
CA LEU A 164 7.10 -8.50 9.19
C LEU A 164 8.54 -8.08 8.87
N GLU A 165 8.89 -7.86 7.60
CA GLU A 165 10.18 -7.29 7.21
C GLU A 165 10.36 -5.91 7.86
N CYS A 166 9.33 -5.06 7.79
CA CYS A 166 9.33 -3.76 8.47
C CYS A 166 9.34 -3.91 10.00
N HIS A 167 8.52 -4.78 10.59
CA HIS A 167 8.47 -4.94 12.05
C HIS A 167 9.80 -5.46 12.62
N ARG A 168 10.54 -6.29 11.88
CA ARG A 168 11.88 -6.78 12.27
C ARG A 168 12.97 -5.74 12.10
N ASN A 169 12.81 -4.79 11.18
CA ASN A 169 13.75 -3.70 10.93
C ASN A 169 13.01 -2.37 10.69
N ALA A 170 12.42 -1.83 11.75
CA ALA A 170 11.56 -0.65 11.64
C ALA A 170 12.35 0.66 11.51
N ALA A 171 13.63 0.66 11.94
CA ALA A 171 14.44 1.86 12.06
C ALA A 171 14.47 2.73 10.78
N PRO A 172 14.66 2.20 9.56
CA PRO A 172 14.65 3.02 8.35
C PRO A 172 13.33 3.76 8.06
N ASN A 173 12.23 3.35 8.70
CA ASN A 173 10.88 3.88 8.45
C ASN A 173 10.35 4.78 9.58
N VAL A 174 11.04 4.85 10.71
CA VAL A 174 10.64 5.67 11.86
C VAL A 174 11.25 7.06 11.74
N ARG A 175 10.40 8.09 11.88
CA ARG A 175 10.78 9.50 11.84
C ARG A 175 10.10 10.30 12.95
N PRO A 176 10.49 11.57 13.19
CA PRO A 176 9.76 12.42 14.12
C PRO A 176 8.30 12.58 13.66
N THR A 177 7.38 12.58 14.62
CA THR A 177 5.92 12.48 14.39
C THR A 177 5.37 13.65 13.58
N GLU A 178 5.97 14.84 13.73
CA GLU A 178 5.67 16.06 12.99
C GLU A 178 5.94 15.95 11.48
N TYR A 179 6.77 14.98 11.05
CA TYR A 179 7.10 14.73 9.65
C TYR A 179 6.36 13.51 9.06
N VAL A 180 5.41 12.93 9.78
CA VAL A 180 4.65 11.74 9.32
C VAL A 180 3.82 12.05 8.07
N THR A 181 3.16 13.21 8.01
CA THR A 181 2.37 13.65 6.84
C THR A 181 3.20 14.38 5.78
N LYS A 182 4.49 14.66 6.05
CA LYS A 182 5.42 15.29 5.11
C LYS A 182 6.05 14.22 4.22
N LEU A 183 5.40 13.94 3.10
CA LEU A 183 5.72 12.78 2.24
C LEU A 183 7.03 12.92 1.46
N ASP A 184 7.52 14.15 1.29
CA ASP A 184 8.78 14.49 0.66
C ASP A 184 9.96 14.64 1.65
N TRP A 185 9.67 14.68 2.95
CA TRP A 185 10.67 14.85 3.99
C TRP A 185 11.64 13.68 4.03
N LYS A 186 12.92 14.02 4.21
CA LYS A 186 14.03 13.09 4.41
C LYS A 186 14.87 13.61 5.59
N PRO A 187 15.40 12.70 6.43
CA PRO A 187 16.29 13.12 7.51
C PRO A 187 17.64 13.59 6.96
N GLU A 188 18.32 14.41 7.76
CA GLU A 188 19.74 14.68 7.57
C GLU A 188 20.53 13.45 8.05
N GLY A 189 21.31 12.82 7.15
CA GLY A 189 22.06 11.60 7.45
C GLY A 189 21.29 10.31 7.17
N ASP A 190 21.68 9.21 7.82
CA ASP A 190 21.08 7.90 7.63
C ASP A 190 19.72 7.80 8.35
N PRO A 191 18.61 7.55 7.62
CA PRO A 191 17.30 7.29 8.23
C PRO A 191 17.30 6.17 9.27
N ALA A 192 18.12 5.12 9.07
CA ALA A 192 18.18 4.00 10.01
C ALA A 192 18.77 4.41 11.36
N GLU A 193 19.81 5.26 11.37
CA GLU A 193 20.39 5.77 12.62
C GLU A 193 19.42 6.67 13.38
N LEU A 194 18.74 7.59 12.68
CA LEU A 194 17.73 8.45 13.29
C LEU A 194 16.58 7.60 13.86
N GLY A 195 16.04 6.68 13.06
CA GLY A 195 14.95 5.83 13.48
C GLY A 195 15.32 4.92 14.64
N ALA A 196 16.54 4.39 14.70
CA ALA A 196 17.03 3.61 15.84
C ALA A 196 17.04 4.44 17.13
N LYS A 197 17.52 5.69 17.08
CA LYS A 197 17.48 6.62 18.22
C LYS A 197 16.04 6.90 18.67
N LEU A 198 15.12 7.12 17.72
CA LEU A 198 13.71 7.37 18.01
C LEU A 198 13.00 6.14 18.60
N ILE A 199 13.28 4.95 18.06
CA ILE A 199 12.78 3.67 18.59
C ILE A 199 13.21 3.49 20.04
N GLN A 200 14.49 3.73 20.34
CA GLN A 200 15.02 3.64 21.70
C GLN A 200 14.39 4.68 22.62
N ALA A 201 14.34 5.95 22.20
CA ALA A 201 13.80 7.05 23.01
C ALA A 201 12.30 6.90 23.32
N LYS A 202 11.52 6.35 22.38
CA LYS A 202 10.07 6.15 22.52
C LYS A 202 9.68 4.77 23.03
N GLY A 203 10.63 3.85 23.21
CA GLY A 203 10.35 2.47 23.60
C GLY A 203 9.45 1.72 22.61
N ILE A 204 9.69 1.89 21.30
CA ILE A 204 8.86 1.26 20.26
C ILE A 204 9.24 -0.22 20.12
N HIS A 205 8.26 -1.11 20.27
CA HIS A 205 8.45 -2.57 20.15
C HIS A 205 7.45 -3.14 19.14
N PRO A 206 7.79 -3.19 17.84
CA PRO A 206 6.89 -3.74 16.83
C PRO A 206 6.63 -5.23 17.08
N PRO A 207 5.36 -5.68 17.11
CA PRO A 207 5.06 -7.09 17.37
C PRO A 207 5.45 -7.95 16.18
N THR A 208 6.08 -9.10 16.44
CA THR A 208 6.44 -10.09 15.40
C THR A 208 5.71 -11.42 15.57
N ASN A 209 4.81 -11.50 16.55
CA ASN A 209 3.98 -12.66 16.83
C ASN A 209 2.58 -12.52 16.20
N CYS A 210 1.82 -13.62 16.18
CA CYS A 210 0.49 -13.65 15.57
C CYS A 210 -0.49 -12.69 16.26
N SER A 211 -0.45 -12.58 17.60
CA SER A 211 -1.38 -11.76 18.37
C SER A 211 -1.24 -10.25 18.12
N GLY A 212 -0.15 -9.79 17.50
CA GLY A 212 -0.01 -8.42 17.04
C GLY A 212 -1.09 -8.01 16.04
N CYS A 213 -1.43 -8.92 15.11
CA CYS A 213 -2.27 -8.63 13.94
C CYS A 213 -3.47 -9.57 13.77
N HIS A 214 -3.46 -10.76 14.38
CA HIS A 214 -4.51 -11.77 14.27
C HIS A 214 -5.17 -11.97 15.64
N ARG A 215 -6.48 -11.73 15.71
CA ARG A 215 -7.27 -11.69 16.95
C ARG A 215 -8.59 -12.40 16.77
#